data_AF-A0A2E9QRT4-F1
#
_entry.id   AF-A0A2E9QRT4-F1
#
_cell.length_a   1.000
_cell.length_b   1.000
_cell.length_c   1.000
_cell.angle_alpha   90.00
_cell.angle_beta   90.00
_cell.angle_gamma   90.00
#
_symmetry.space_group_name_H-M   'P 1'
#
loop_
_entity.id
_entity.type
_entity.pdbx_description
1 polymer ?
#
loop_
_entity_poly.entity_id
_entity_poly.type
_entity_poly.pdbx_seq_one_letter_code
_entity_poly.pdbx_strand_id
1 'polypeptide(L)'
;MLASSKEQSSRFLRVHRLCIVFVLLLMAPTQNLASVQTIRHELKKALSKGLLSFATGTQKDVMLSVHELSGLRSYLWRRYKKEVQHNPTRRLEHATNKLTFDKKTMHYFVKKIGRPPKSGYPLYIALHGGGNASSSLNDAQWRHMQRYYRTSVKAGVYVAPRGISNTSDLHARPASFPLYDRLIENMLAFEHIDPNRVYVLGFSAGGDGVYQIVPELADRFAAANMSAGHPGGAEATNFLHVPLLLQVGEWDKAYKRHLVTVDFYKTLRKLSQQFPGMYRHQLFLHARRYHNFLDNDPKRRSQVVIQDPLSWRRSPQQQKTLTRNTNAVDWVSRYKRNPYPKELRWDIRLQQDRSGKIHGQRALWLYKHKGSAFYWLDTDGYDSRLTGEEIHVRLDKKRNRIIVKKAHSYIRILLRDELLDLSKQIHIHVGGQVLHIRVNRSLRELVKSLLQRGDPSYFFEASVILFRDKGRWQAIPS
;
A
#
# COMPACT_ATOMS: atom_id res chain seq x y z
N MET A 1 33.28 -54.37 53.48
CA MET A 1 32.62 -53.40 54.37
C MET A 1 31.37 -52.92 53.62
N LEU A 2 30.11 -53.28 53.93
CA LEU A 2 29.44 -53.49 55.23
C LEU A 2 29.73 -52.31 56.18
N ALA A 3 28.76 -51.50 56.64
CA ALA A 3 27.30 -51.46 56.45
C ALA A 3 26.83 -49.96 56.43
N SER A 4 25.58 -49.49 56.63
CA SER A 4 24.32 -50.06 57.15
C SER A 4 23.07 -49.20 56.75
N SER A 5 21.87 -49.73 57.08
CA SER A 5 20.57 -49.09 57.47
C SER A 5 20.11 -47.75 56.83
N LYS A 6 18.92 -47.64 56.19
CA LYS A 6 17.52 -47.84 56.68
C LYS A 6 17.16 -46.86 57.82
N GLU A 7 16.00 -46.18 57.88
CA GLU A 7 14.61 -46.56 57.56
C GLU A 7 13.77 -45.39 56.95
N GLN A 8 12.95 -45.64 55.92
CA GLN A 8 11.48 -45.81 55.92
C GLN A 8 10.59 -44.66 56.44
N SER A 9 9.83 -44.07 55.51
CA SER A 9 8.40 -43.76 55.72
C SER A 9 7.62 -44.02 54.42
N SER A 10 6.38 -44.47 54.52
CA SER A 10 5.65 -45.14 53.43
C SER A 10 4.54 -44.29 52.78
N ARG A 11 4.29 -44.52 51.48
CA ARG A 11 2.98 -44.86 50.86
C ARG A 11 2.82 -44.35 49.40
N PHE A 12 1.87 -44.98 48.70
CA PHE A 12 1.21 -44.62 47.43
C PHE A 12 1.88 -44.94 46.06
N LEU A 13 1.34 -46.02 45.48
CA LEU A 13 0.90 -46.19 44.07
C LEU A 13 1.91 -46.12 42.90
N ARG A 14 2.40 -47.31 42.52
CA ARG A 14 2.16 -48.01 41.22
C ARG A 14 1.73 -47.18 39.98
N VAL A 15 2.40 -47.50 38.84
CA VAL A 15 1.93 -47.53 37.43
C VAL A 15 2.50 -46.47 36.43
N HIS A 16 3.19 -47.01 35.42
CA HIS A 16 3.49 -46.52 34.05
C HIS A 16 4.35 -45.26 33.82
N ARG A 17 5.49 -45.48 33.14
CA ARG A 17 6.15 -44.52 32.24
C ARG A 17 6.31 -45.11 30.84
N LEU A 18 5.31 -44.89 30.00
CA LEU A 18 5.47 -44.85 28.55
C LEU A 18 4.76 -43.55 28.09
N CYS A 19 5.51 -42.49 27.82
CA CYS A 19 4.92 -41.17 27.58
C CYS A 19 5.20 -40.63 26.18
N ILE A 20 4.18 -40.81 25.33
CA ILE A 20 3.64 -39.80 24.41
C ILE A 20 4.56 -39.42 23.24
N VAL A 21 4.52 -40.29 22.22
CA VAL A 21 4.32 -39.85 20.83
C VAL A 21 2.79 -39.70 20.63
N PHE A 22 2.34 -38.76 19.80
CA PHE A 22 0.93 -38.34 19.60
C PHE A 22 0.20 -37.73 20.83
N VAL A 23 0.05 -36.40 20.83
CA VAL A 23 -1.23 -35.63 20.93
C VAL A 23 -0.87 -34.13 20.94
N LEU A 24 -1.11 -33.43 19.84
CA LEU A 24 -1.22 -31.95 19.79
C LEU A 24 -1.92 -31.42 18.50
N LEU A 25 -2.64 -32.31 17.81
CA LEU A 25 -3.81 -31.96 17.00
C LEU A 25 -5.02 -32.58 17.70
N LEU A 26 -6.20 -31.96 17.54
CA LEU A 26 -7.44 -32.22 18.31
C LEU A 26 -7.45 -31.55 19.70
N MET A 27 -7.69 -30.23 19.72
CA MET A 27 -8.63 -29.54 20.61
C MET A 27 -8.88 -28.11 20.06
N ALA A 28 -9.22 -28.03 18.77
CA ALA A 28 -10.01 -26.90 18.28
C ALA A 28 -11.48 -27.23 18.56
N PRO A 29 -12.30 -26.29 19.07
CA PRO A 29 -13.67 -26.60 19.48
C PRO A 29 -14.48 -27.14 18.30
N THR A 30 -14.99 -28.36 18.44
CA THR A 30 -15.69 -29.13 17.39
C THR A 30 -16.98 -28.46 16.91
N GLN A 31 -17.52 -27.51 17.69
CA GLN A 31 -18.61 -26.61 17.29
C GLN A 31 -18.30 -25.75 16.05
N ASN A 32 -17.02 -25.60 15.65
CA ASN A 32 -16.60 -24.64 14.62
C ASN A 32 -16.49 -25.21 13.19
N LEU A 33 -16.68 -26.52 12.98
CA LEU A 33 -16.62 -27.13 11.63
C LEU A 33 -17.97 -27.10 10.90
N ALA A 34 -19.07 -27.39 11.60
CA ALA A 34 -20.41 -27.34 11.03
C ALA A 34 -20.82 -25.90 10.68
N SER A 35 -20.60 -24.94 11.58
CA SER A 35 -20.86 -23.51 11.33
C SER A 35 -20.10 -23.01 10.10
N VAL A 36 -18.81 -23.30 9.98
CA VAL A 36 -17.99 -22.92 8.82
C VAL A 36 -18.45 -23.59 7.51
N GLN A 37 -19.04 -24.78 7.54
CA GLN A 37 -19.64 -25.41 6.35
C GLN A 37 -20.97 -24.74 5.95
N THR A 38 -21.87 -24.51 6.91
CA THR A 38 -23.16 -23.83 6.67
C THR A 38 -22.94 -22.40 6.15
N ILE A 39 -22.07 -21.63 6.80
CA ILE A 39 -21.69 -20.27 6.37
C ILE A 39 -21.09 -20.30 4.96
N ARG A 40 -20.25 -21.29 4.62
CA ARG A 40 -19.75 -21.45 3.24
C ARG A 40 -20.87 -21.74 2.23
N HIS A 41 -21.93 -22.44 2.60
CA HIS A 41 -23.08 -22.68 1.72
C HIS A 41 -23.86 -21.38 1.48
N GLU A 42 -24.21 -20.65 2.55
CA GLU A 42 -24.92 -19.36 2.46
C GLU A 42 -24.11 -18.32 1.68
N LEU A 43 -22.80 -18.21 1.94
CA LEU A 43 -21.88 -17.34 1.19
C LEU A 43 -21.82 -17.70 -0.30
N LYS A 44 -21.80 -19.00 -0.64
CA LYS A 44 -21.86 -19.44 -2.05
C LYS A 44 -23.19 -19.04 -2.70
N LYS A 45 -24.31 -19.17 -1.99
CA LYS A 45 -25.65 -18.77 -2.46
C LYS A 45 -25.73 -17.26 -2.67
N ALA A 46 -25.31 -16.46 -1.69
CA ALA A 46 -25.29 -15.00 -1.76
C ALA A 46 -24.38 -14.46 -2.89
N LEU A 47 -23.21 -15.07 -3.08
CA LEU A 47 -22.20 -14.65 -4.07
C LEU A 47 -22.28 -15.42 -5.40
N SER A 48 -23.39 -16.13 -5.63
CA SER A 48 -23.64 -16.93 -6.84
C SER A 48 -23.58 -16.08 -8.11
N LYS A 49 -24.22 -14.91 -8.10
CA LYS A 49 -24.20 -13.91 -9.18
C LYS A 49 -22.90 -13.08 -9.29
N GLY A 50 -21.86 -13.43 -8.51
CA GLY A 50 -20.56 -12.75 -8.50
C GLY A 50 -20.47 -11.59 -7.50
N LEU A 51 -19.23 -11.20 -7.17
CA LEU A 51 -18.95 -10.21 -6.11
C LEU A 51 -19.61 -8.85 -6.40
N LEU A 52 -19.55 -8.38 -7.65
CA LEU A 52 -20.14 -7.09 -8.05
C LEU A 52 -21.66 -7.08 -7.85
N SER A 53 -22.36 -8.12 -8.34
CA SER A 53 -23.81 -8.23 -8.24
C SER A 53 -24.28 -8.23 -6.78
N PHE A 54 -23.56 -8.94 -5.91
CA PHE A 54 -23.83 -8.90 -4.48
C PHE A 54 -23.63 -7.47 -3.93
N ALA A 55 -22.47 -6.85 -4.15
CA ALA A 55 -22.12 -5.55 -3.58
C ALA A 55 -23.07 -4.41 -3.96
N THR A 56 -23.60 -4.42 -5.19
CA THR A 56 -24.53 -3.38 -5.70
C THR A 56 -26.01 -3.78 -5.66
N GLY A 57 -26.34 -5.05 -5.38
CA GLY A 57 -27.71 -5.55 -5.34
C GLY A 57 -28.44 -5.26 -4.03
N THR A 58 -29.77 -5.31 -4.07
CA THR A 58 -30.71 -5.10 -2.95
C THR A 58 -30.86 -6.30 -2.00
N GLN A 59 -30.07 -7.36 -2.22
CA GLN A 59 -30.10 -8.59 -1.41
C GLN A 59 -29.84 -8.28 0.07
N LYS A 60 -30.55 -8.97 0.98
CA LYS A 60 -30.31 -8.85 2.43
C LYS A 60 -28.84 -9.13 2.73
N ASP A 61 -28.22 -8.24 3.51
CA ASP A 61 -26.82 -8.39 3.91
C ASP A 61 -26.67 -9.48 5.00
N VAL A 62 -25.48 -10.04 5.10
CA VAL A 62 -25.12 -11.07 6.08
C VAL A 62 -24.30 -10.41 7.18
N MET A 63 -24.84 -10.43 8.40
CA MET A 63 -24.14 -9.97 9.60
C MET A 63 -23.16 -11.05 10.04
N LEU A 64 -21.94 -10.65 10.42
CA LEU A 64 -20.81 -11.56 10.63
C LEU A 64 -20.36 -11.61 12.09
N SER A 65 -19.89 -12.79 12.53
CA SER A 65 -19.14 -12.89 13.79
C SER A 65 -17.64 -12.66 13.55
N VAL A 66 -16.92 -12.19 14.58
CA VAL A 66 -15.47 -11.95 14.52
C VAL A 66 -14.68 -13.23 14.16
N HIS A 67 -15.18 -14.40 14.55
CA HIS A 67 -14.54 -15.70 14.33
C HIS A 67 -14.51 -16.11 12.84
N GLU A 68 -15.45 -15.61 12.03
CA GLU A 68 -15.56 -15.94 10.60
C GLU A 68 -14.61 -15.14 9.72
N LEU A 69 -14.22 -13.93 10.14
CA LEU A 69 -13.59 -12.91 9.29
C LEU A 69 -12.34 -13.42 8.56
N SER A 70 -11.45 -14.15 9.24
CA SER A 70 -10.20 -14.64 8.65
C SER A 70 -10.44 -15.66 7.52
N GLY A 71 -11.33 -16.62 7.74
CA GLY A 71 -11.74 -17.61 6.75
C GLY A 71 -12.50 -16.98 5.58
N LEU A 72 -13.37 -16.01 5.87
CA LEU A 72 -14.16 -15.27 4.90
C LEU A 72 -13.30 -14.37 4.00
N ARG A 73 -12.44 -13.50 4.56
CA ARG A 73 -11.50 -12.66 3.80
C ARG A 73 -10.64 -13.50 2.84
N SER A 74 -10.17 -14.66 3.32
CA SER A 74 -9.42 -15.63 2.50
C SER A 74 -10.24 -16.26 1.37
N TYR A 75 -11.53 -16.54 1.61
CA TYR A 75 -12.46 -17.04 0.59
C TYR A 75 -12.80 -15.98 -0.45
N LEU A 76 -13.14 -14.76 -0.02
CA LEU A 76 -13.45 -13.63 -0.89
C LEU A 76 -12.27 -13.28 -1.80
N TRP A 77 -11.03 -13.27 -1.28
CA TRP A 77 -9.84 -13.07 -2.11
C TRP A 77 -9.67 -14.15 -3.19
N ARG A 78 -9.91 -15.43 -2.85
CA ARG A 78 -9.86 -16.51 -3.85
C ARG A 78 -10.97 -16.35 -4.91
N ARG A 79 -12.18 -15.93 -4.52
CA ARG A 79 -13.28 -15.65 -5.46
C ARG A 79 -12.93 -14.49 -6.39
N TYR A 80 -12.42 -13.40 -5.84
CA TYR A 80 -12.01 -12.20 -6.60
C TYR A 80 -10.88 -12.50 -7.58
N LYS A 81 -9.82 -13.19 -7.14
CA LYS A 81 -8.75 -13.63 -8.05
C LYS A 81 -9.29 -14.48 -9.19
N LYS A 82 -10.21 -15.42 -8.92
CA LYS A 82 -10.86 -16.20 -9.98
C LYS A 82 -11.63 -15.31 -10.94
N GLU A 83 -12.44 -14.36 -10.47
CA GLU A 83 -13.18 -13.43 -11.34
C GLU A 83 -12.23 -12.59 -12.22
N VAL A 84 -11.14 -12.05 -11.66
CA VAL A 84 -10.11 -11.32 -12.41
C VAL A 84 -9.40 -12.22 -13.43
N GLN A 85 -9.05 -13.46 -13.08
CA GLN A 85 -8.39 -14.42 -13.97
C GLN A 85 -9.31 -14.93 -15.10
N HIS A 86 -10.64 -14.98 -14.88
CA HIS A 86 -11.61 -15.39 -15.90
C HIS A 86 -12.09 -14.21 -16.78
N ASN A 87 -11.85 -12.96 -16.38
CA ASN A 87 -12.14 -11.79 -17.21
C ASN A 87 -11.20 -11.77 -18.46
N PRO A 88 -11.74 -11.73 -19.70
CA PRO A 88 -10.93 -11.85 -20.91
C PRO A 88 -10.00 -10.65 -21.12
N THR A 89 -10.45 -9.43 -20.84
CA THR A 89 -9.64 -8.21 -20.90
C THR A 89 -8.45 -8.31 -19.95
N ARG A 90 -8.66 -8.79 -18.72
CA ARG A 90 -7.59 -8.99 -17.72
C ARG A 90 -6.58 -10.05 -18.13
N ARG A 91 -7.01 -11.15 -18.76
CA ARG A 91 -6.07 -12.12 -19.33
C ARG A 91 -5.26 -11.52 -20.46
N LEU A 92 -5.87 -10.76 -21.36
CA LEU A 92 -5.19 -10.13 -22.49
C LEU A 92 -4.18 -9.07 -22.03
N GLU A 93 -4.57 -8.24 -21.06
CA GLU A 93 -3.72 -7.26 -20.38
C GLU A 93 -2.43 -7.89 -19.80
N HIS A 94 -2.58 -9.08 -19.22
CA HIS A 94 -1.46 -9.81 -18.63
C HIS A 94 -0.62 -10.55 -19.68
N ALA A 95 -1.26 -11.28 -20.59
CA ALA A 95 -0.58 -12.08 -21.61
C ALA A 95 0.22 -11.22 -22.63
N THR A 96 -0.28 -10.03 -22.97
CA THR A 96 0.37 -9.13 -23.93
C THR A 96 1.33 -8.12 -23.30
N ASN A 97 1.36 -8.05 -21.96
CA ASN A 97 2.01 -7.00 -21.17
C ASN A 97 1.66 -5.57 -21.61
N LYS A 98 0.38 -5.31 -21.86
CA LYS A 98 -0.16 -3.99 -22.29
C LYS A 98 -1.41 -3.66 -21.50
N LEU A 99 -1.50 -2.43 -21.01
CA LEU A 99 -2.72 -1.89 -20.39
C LEU A 99 -3.14 -0.66 -21.19
N THR A 100 -4.41 -0.57 -21.60
CA THR A 100 -4.93 0.57 -22.36
C THR A 100 -6.06 1.25 -21.62
N PHE A 101 -6.00 2.58 -21.54
CA PHE A 101 -7.01 3.45 -20.93
C PHE A 101 -6.98 4.80 -21.62
N ASP A 102 -8.16 5.36 -21.93
CA ASP A 102 -8.31 6.66 -22.62
C ASP A 102 -7.38 6.83 -23.85
N LYS A 103 -7.39 5.84 -24.75
CA LYS A 103 -6.53 5.76 -25.96
C LYS A 103 -5.01 5.81 -25.68
N LYS A 104 -4.57 5.76 -24.42
CA LYS A 104 -3.16 5.63 -24.01
C LYS A 104 -2.85 4.19 -23.63
N THR A 105 -1.67 3.71 -23.99
CA THR A 105 -1.22 2.33 -23.71
C THR A 105 0.07 2.32 -22.91
N MET A 106 0.00 1.75 -21.71
CA MET A 106 1.15 1.38 -20.90
C MET A 106 1.62 -0.01 -21.31
N HIS A 107 2.71 -0.07 -22.06
CA HIS A 107 3.48 -1.30 -22.23
C HIS A 107 4.28 -1.57 -20.96
N TYR A 108 4.52 -2.83 -20.60
CA TYR A 108 5.42 -3.15 -19.50
C TYR A 108 6.28 -4.39 -19.79
N PHE A 109 7.46 -4.41 -19.18
CA PHE A 109 8.28 -5.60 -19.07
C PHE A 109 8.02 -6.26 -17.72
N VAL A 110 7.96 -7.58 -17.66
CA VAL A 110 7.83 -8.35 -16.40
C VAL A 110 8.84 -9.49 -16.35
N LYS A 111 9.46 -9.73 -15.17
CA LYS A 111 10.31 -10.89 -14.92
C LYS A 111 10.18 -11.38 -13.48
N LYS A 112 9.84 -12.66 -13.32
CA LYS A 112 9.95 -13.40 -12.04
C LYS A 112 11.41 -13.77 -11.77
N ILE A 113 11.86 -13.59 -10.53
CA ILE A 113 13.24 -13.77 -10.09
C ILE A 113 13.23 -14.51 -8.74
N GLY A 114 14.11 -15.50 -8.60
CA GLY A 114 14.22 -16.32 -7.37
C GLY A 114 12.99 -17.17 -7.09
N ARG A 115 12.90 -17.71 -5.86
CA ARG A 115 11.72 -18.43 -5.35
C ARG A 115 10.86 -17.49 -4.48
N PRO A 116 9.53 -17.66 -4.42
CA PRO A 116 8.67 -16.81 -3.60
C PRO A 116 8.76 -17.20 -2.12
N PRO A 117 8.77 -16.22 -1.19
CA PRO A 117 8.39 -16.45 0.20
C PRO A 117 6.96 -17.00 0.31
N LYS A 118 6.62 -17.64 1.45
CA LYS A 118 5.26 -18.15 1.73
C LYS A 118 4.16 -17.08 1.67
N SER A 119 4.49 -15.79 1.87
CA SER A 119 3.55 -14.66 1.75
C SER A 119 3.34 -14.16 0.32
N GLY A 120 4.07 -14.70 -0.66
CA GLY A 120 4.12 -14.21 -2.04
C GLY A 120 5.41 -13.47 -2.37
N TYR A 121 5.62 -13.21 -3.66
CA TYR A 121 6.75 -12.41 -4.15
C TYR A 121 6.61 -10.94 -3.74
N PRO A 122 7.70 -10.24 -3.35
CA PRO A 122 7.73 -8.78 -3.45
C PRO A 122 7.61 -8.33 -4.91
N LEU A 123 6.95 -7.20 -5.15
CA LEU A 123 6.80 -6.57 -6.46
C LEU A 123 7.66 -5.31 -6.52
N TYR A 124 8.51 -5.19 -7.54
CA TYR A 124 9.34 -4.01 -7.78
C TYR A 124 8.89 -3.36 -9.08
N ILE A 125 8.38 -2.13 -9.01
CA ILE A 125 7.96 -1.33 -10.17
C ILE A 125 9.04 -0.29 -10.45
N ALA A 126 9.63 -0.32 -11.65
CA ALA A 126 10.82 0.44 -12.01
C ALA A 126 10.54 1.42 -13.16
N LEU A 127 10.47 2.72 -12.84
CA LEU A 127 10.13 3.82 -13.74
C LEU A 127 11.37 4.37 -14.44
N HIS A 128 11.28 4.64 -15.75
CA HIS A 128 12.43 4.99 -16.58
C HIS A 128 12.59 6.49 -16.80
N GLY A 129 13.82 6.92 -17.08
CA GLY A 129 14.12 8.29 -17.48
C GLY A 129 13.77 8.57 -18.95
N GLY A 130 14.15 9.76 -19.45
CA GLY A 130 14.00 10.12 -20.87
C GLY A 130 12.68 10.78 -21.25
N GLY A 131 12.06 11.55 -20.34
CA GLY A 131 11.00 12.49 -20.69
C GLY A 131 11.53 13.66 -21.54
N ASN A 132 10.67 14.24 -22.37
CA ASN A 132 10.98 15.24 -23.41
C ASN A 132 12.03 14.77 -24.43
N ALA A 133 12.10 13.46 -24.69
CA ALA A 133 12.99 12.85 -25.68
C ALA A 133 12.23 12.38 -26.93
N SER A 134 12.96 12.09 -28.01
CA SER A 134 12.40 11.36 -29.15
C SER A 134 11.90 9.98 -28.71
N SER A 135 10.91 9.40 -29.41
CA SER A 135 10.35 8.10 -29.01
C SER A 135 11.42 7.01 -28.95
N SER A 136 12.33 6.97 -29.94
CA SER A 136 13.44 6.01 -29.97
C SER A 136 14.32 6.07 -28.72
N LEU A 137 14.66 7.29 -28.25
CA LEU A 137 15.44 7.48 -27.03
C LEU A 137 14.63 7.16 -25.76
N ASN A 138 13.35 7.54 -25.71
CA ASN A 138 12.45 7.18 -24.61
C ASN A 138 12.31 5.65 -24.47
N ASP A 139 12.10 4.95 -25.59
CA ASP A 139 12.01 3.49 -25.65
C ASP A 139 13.37 2.82 -25.34
N ALA A 140 14.50 3.45 -25.68
CA ALA A 140 15.82 2.99 -25.27
C ALA A 140 16.03 3.09 -23.74
N GLN A 141 15.61 4.20 -23.12
CA GLN A 141 15.64 4.38 -21.67
C GLN A 141 14.73 3.36 -20.97
N TRP A 142 13.55 3.05 -21.54
CA TRP A 142 12.69 1.98 -21.06
C TRP A 142 13.39 0.61 -21.15
N ARG A 143 13.97 0.24 -22.31
CA ARG A 143 14.77 -1.00 -22.48
C ARG A 143 15.93 -1.10 -21.49
N HIS A 144 16.57 0.01 -21.15
CA HIS A 144 17.60 0.05 -20.10
C HIS A 144 17.02 -0.23 -18.71
N MET A 145 15.88 0.37 -18.36
CA MET A 145 15.21 0.17 -17.08
C MET A 145 14.69 -1.27 -16.87
N GLN A 146 14.45 -2.05 -17.93
CA GLN A 146 14.17 -3.49 -17.82
C GLN A 146 15.31 -4.27 -17.13
N ARG A 147 16.54 -3.72 -17.10
CA ARG A 147 17.72 -4.32 -16.46
C ARG A 147 18.21 -3.55 -15.23
N TYR A 148 18.06 -2.22 -15.21
CA TYR A 148 18.74 -1.30 -14.28
C TYR A 148 18.69 -1.70 -12.81
N TYR A 149 17.52 -1.66 -12.15
CA TYR A 149 17.39 -2.13 -10.76
C TYR A 149 17.29 -3.66 -10.66
N ARG A 150 16.89 -4.34 -11.76
CA ARG A 150 16.62 -5.78 -11.81
C ARG A 150 17.82 -6.64 -11.36
N THR A 151 19.04 -6.24 -11.72
CA THR A 151 20.29 -6.93 -11.34
C THR A 151 20.50 -7.00 -9.82
N SER A 152 19.83 -6.14 -9.05
CA SER A 152 19.87 -6.14 -7.60
C SER A 152 18.74 -6.92 -6.93
N VAL A 153 17.73 -7.39 -7.66
CA VAL A 153 16.62 -8.18 -7.09
C VAL A 153 17.06 -9.62 -6.85
N LYS A 154 17.11 -10.07 -5.58
CA LYS A 154 17.40 -11.47 -5.21
C LYS A 154 16.20 -12.40 -5.41
N ALA A 155 15.00 -11.94 -5.03
CA ALA A 155 13.74 -12.63 -5.25
C ALA A 155 12.60 -11.60 -5.37
N GLY A 156 11.66 -11.84 -6.30
CA GLY A 156 10.52 -10.96 -6.55
C GLY A 156 10.03 -11.00 -7.99
N VAL A 157 8.97 -10.23 -8.25
CA VAL A 157 8.53 -9.89 -9.60
C VAL A 157 9.03 -8.48 -9.90
N TYR A 158 9.81 -8.34 -10.96
CA TYR A 158 10.31 -7.06 -11.45
C TYR A 158 9.46 -6.61 -12.63
N VAL A 159 8.89 -5.41 -12.55
CA VAL A 159 8.09 -4.80 -13.61
C VAL A 159 8.69 -3.46 -13.98
N ALA A 160 8.96 -3.24 -15.27
CA ALA A 160 9.36 -1.94 -15.80
C ALA A 160 8.29 -1.45 -16.77
N PRO A 161 7.33 -0.61 -16.33
CA PRO A 161 6.35 0.00 -17.23
C PRO A 161 6.99 1.11 -18.05
N ARG A 162 6.59 1.21 -19.32
CA ARG A 162 6.85 2.37 -20.17
C ARG A 162 5.92 3.51 -19.74
N GLY A 163 6.43 4.74 -19.68
CA GLY A 163 5.59 5.93 -19.60
C GLY A 163 4.60 6.00 -20.77
N ILE A 164 3.41 6.57 -20.53
CA ILE A 164 2.32 6.59 -21.51
C ILE A 164 2.36 7.77 -22.50
N SER A 165 3.44 8.55 -22.44
CA SER A 165 3.83 9.59 -23.39
C SER A 165 5.36 9.67 -23.46
N ASN A 166 5.89 10.64 -24.23
CA ASN A 166 7.32 10.92 -24.33
C ASN A 166 7.70 12.24 -23.61
N THR A 167 6.76 12.87 -22.91
CA THR A 167 6.90 14.18 -22.24
C THR A 167 7.61 14.05 -20.88
N SER A 168 7.95 15.17 -20.23
CA SER A 168 8.57 15.18 -18.89
C SER A 168 7.71 14.45 -17.84
N ASP A 169 6.39 14.55 -17.95
CA ASP A 169 5.39 13.91 -17.11
C ASP A 169 4.94 12.51 -17.62
N LEU A 170 5.81 11.79 -18.36
CA LEU A 170 5.50 10.49 -18.98
C LEU A 170 4.91 9.43 -18.04
N HIS A 171 5.20 9.52 -16.75
CA HIS A 171 4.72 8.62 -15.71
C HIS A 171 3.55 9.20 -14.90
N ALA A 172 3.17 10.47 -15.08
CA ALA A 172 2.20 11.19 -14.25
C ALA A 172 1.09 11.93 -15.04
N ARG A 173 0.94 11.66 -16.35
CA ARG A 173 -0.29 12.02 -17.10
C ARG A 173 -1.53 11.46 -16.37
N PRO A 174 -2.72 12.10 -16.40
CA PRO A 174 -3.92 11.62 -15.69
C PRO A 174 -4.27 10.14 -15.95
N ALA A 175 -4.16 9.66 -17.19
CA ALA A 175 -4.39 8.25 -17.52
C ALA A 175 -3.40 7.25 -16.86
N SER A 176 -2.26 7.71 -16.33
CA SER A 176 -1.23 6.86 -15.73
C SER A 176 -1.69 6.27 -14.40
N PHE A 177 -2.34 7.06 -13.54
CA PHE A 177 -2.74 6.63 -12.19
C PHE A 177 -3.69 5.42 -12.18
N PRO A 178 -4.79 5.39 -12.96
CA PRO A 178 -5.59 4.19 -13.08
C PRO A 178 -4.84 3.04 -13.77
N LEU A 179 -3.92 3.31 -14.72
CA LEU A 179 -3.10 2.26 -15.33
C LEU A 179 -2.12 1.59 -14.33
N TYR A 180 -1.52 2.34 -13.40
CA TYR A 180 -0.72 1.74 -12.32
C TYR A 180 -1.56 0.96 -11.32
N ASP A 181 -2.74 1.46 -10.94
CA ASP A 181 -3.63 0.74 -10.03
C ASP A 181 -4.09 -0.59 -10.67
N ARG A 182 -4.41 -0.54 -11.98
CA ARG A 182 -4.73 -1.69 -12.85
C ARG A 182 -3.57 -2.68 -12.96
N LEU A 183 -2.34 -2.18 -13.10
CA LEU A 183 -1.10 -2.97 -13.15
C LEU A 183 -0.87 -3.71 -11.85
N ILE A 184 -0.89 -3.01 -10.71
CA ILE A 184 -0.66 -3.61 -9.39
C ILE A 184 -1.72 -4.69 -9.12
N GLU A 185 -3.00 -4.38 -9.34
CA GLU A 185 -4.10 -5.34 -9.16
C GLU A 185 -3.94 -6.58 -10.07
N ASN A 186 -3.44 -6.44 -11.30
CA ASN A 186 -3.07 -7.57 -12.16
C ASN A 186 -1.97 -8.43 -11.53
N MET A 187 -0.88 -7.80 -11.10
CA MET A 187 0.23 -8.52 -10.47
C MET A 187 -0.25 -9.26 -9.21
N LEU A 188 -1.09 -8.65 -8.35
CA LEU A 188 -1.69 -9.33 -7.20
C LEU A 188 -2.54 -10.56 -7.59
N ALA A 189 -3.28 -10.47 -8.70
CA ALA A 189 -4.18 -11.54 -9.16
C ALA A 189 -3.46 -12.70 -9.87
N PHE A 190 -2.48 -12.40 -10.73
CA PHE A 190 -1.82 -13.40 -11.57
C PHE A 190 -0.48 -13.91 -11.00
N GLU A 191 0.28 -13.05 -10.31
CA GLU A 191 1.72 -13.29 -10.07
C GLU A 191 2.11 -13.67 -8.63
N HIS A 192 1.12 -14.03 -7.79
CA HIS A 192 1.32 -14.43 -6.39
C HIS A 192 2.17 -13.42 -5.60
N ILE A 193 1.79 -12.15 -5.68
CA ILE A 193 2.47 -11.04 -4.98
C ILE A 193 2.01 -10.95 -3.51
N ASP A 194 2.95 -10.64 -2.62
CA ASP A 194 2.68 -10.15 -1.26
C ASP A 194 2.26 -8.66 -1.36
N PRO A 195 0.99 -8.30 -1.13
CA PRO A 195 0.50 -6.94 -1.34
C PRO A 195 1.12 -5.93 -0.36
N ASN A 196 1.77 -6.40 0.71
CA ASN A 196 2.47 -5.54 1.65
C ASN A 196 3.95 -5.39 1.31
N ARG A 197 4.38 -5.83 0.12
CA ARG A 197 5.74 -5.72 -0.40
C ARG A 197 5.77 -5.24 -1.86
N VAL A 198 4.94 -4.25 -2.17
CA VAL A 198 4.98 -3.53 -3.45
C VAL A 198 5.87 -2.31 -3.29
N TYR A 199 6.89 -2.17 -4.13
CA TYR A 199 7.87 -1.09 -4.09
C TYR A 199 7.88 -0.35 -5.43
N VAL A 200 8.04 0.97 -5.40
CA VAL A 200 8.21 1.79 -6.61
C VAL A 200 9.58 2.48 -6.60
N LEU A 201 10.31 2.37 -7.71
CA LEU A 201 11.65 2.90 -7.88
C LEU A 201 11.70 3.67 -9.20
N GLY A 202 12.46 4.76 -9.27
CA GLY A 202 12.55 5.55 -10.49
C GLY A 202 13.87 6.28 -10.61
N PHE A 203 14.34 6.47 -11.84
CA PHE A 203 15.57 7.19 -12.15
C PHE A 203 15.33 8.33 -13.15
N SER A 204 15.92 9.51 -12.93
CA SER A 204 15.75 10.70 -13.79
C SER A 204 14.26 11.10 -13.86
N ALA A 205 13.66 11.27 -15.04
CA ALA A 205 12.21 11.48 -15.20
C ALA A 205 11.35 10.34 -14.59
N GLY A 206 11.90 9.14 -14.39
CA GLY A 206 11.25 8.09 -13.60
C GLY A 206 11.23 8.42 -12.10
N GLY A 207 12.24 9.14 -11.60
CA GLY A 207 12.29 9.70 -10.26
C GLY A 207 11.28 10.83 -10.07
N ASP A 208 11.10 11.70 -11.08
CA ASP A 208 10.00 12.69 -11.12
C ASP A 208 8.65 11.96 -10.95
N GLY A 209 8.46 10.86 -11.71
CA GLY A 209 7.31 9.96 -11.57
C GLY A 209 7.13 9.36 -10.17
N VAL A 210 8.20 9.04 -9.44
CA VAL A 210 8.09 8.55 -8.05
C VAL A 210 7.54 9.65 -7.12
N TYR A 211 8.00 10.89 -7.25
CA TYR A 211 7.44 12.01 -6.47
C TYR A 211 5.95 12.21 -6.76
N GLN A 212 5.51 11.98 -8.00
CA GLN A 212 4.14 12.22 -8.46
C GLN A 212 3.18 11.05 -8.20
N ILE A 213 3.62 9.79 -8.31
CA ILE A 213 2.75 8.60 -8.16
C ILE A 213 2.60 8.17 -6.70
N VAL A 214 3.63 8.34 -5.86
CA VAL A 214 3.57 7.92 -4.46
C VAL A 214 2.48 8.60 -3.63
N PRO A 215 2.22 9.93 -3.70
CA PRO A 215 1.14 10.53 -2.93
C PRO A 215 -0.25 10.04 -3.38
N GLU A 216 -0.40 9.67 -4.65
CA GLU A 216 -1.64 9.19 -5.28
C GLU A 216 -1.98 7.74 -4.95
N LEU A 217 -0.94 6.91 -4.84
CA LEU A 217 -1.04 5.48 -4.58
C LEU A 217 -0.33 5.11 -3.27
N ALA A 218 -0.28 6.01 -2.29
CA ALA A 218 0.51 5.83 -1.06
C ALA A 218 0.15 4.53 -0.33
N ASP A 219 -1.14 4.23 -0.31
CA ASP A 219 -1.71 3.02 0.27
C ASP A 219 -1.47 1.73 -0.56
N ARG A 220 -0.78 1.79 -1.72
CA ARG A 220 -0.27 0.61 -2.45
C ARG A 220 1.13 0.24 -2.01
N PHE A 221 1.96 1.20 -1.60
CA PHE A 221 3.41 1.01 -1.50
C PHE A 221 3.89 0.68 -0.09
N ALA A 222 4.90 -0.18 -0.04
CA ALA A 222 5.63 -0.54 1.17
C ALA A 222 6.86 0.35 1.40
N ALA A 223 7.46 0.87 0.32
CA ALA A 223 8.52 1.87 0.29
C ALA A 223 8.74 2.35 -1.15
N ALA A 224 9.39 3.50 -1.32
CA ALA A 224 9.73 4.09 -2.60
C ALA A 224 11.20 4.56 -2.67
N ASN A 225 11.79 4.54 -3.87
CA ASN A 225 13.10 5.14 -4.17
C ASN A 225 13.01 6.11 -5.34
N MET A 226 13.28 7.38 -5.07
CA MET A 226 13.48 8.42 -6.07
C MET A 226 14.98 8.59 -6.30
N SER A 227 15.44 8.57 -7.54
CA SER A 227 16.85 8.81 -7.86
C SER A 227 17.00 9.75 -9.06
N ALA A 228 17.82 10.80 -8.90
CA ALA A 228 18.10 11.82 -9.90
C ALA A 228 16.84 12.53 -10.47
N GLY A 229 15.75 12.55 -9.71
CA GLY A 229 14.49 13.19 -10.07
C GLY A 229 14.32 14.60 -9.49
N HIS A 230 13.24 15.25 -9.90
CA HIS A 230 12.83 16.59 -9.49
C HIS A 230 11.40 16.53 -8.94
N PRO A 231 11.11 17.10 -7.74
CA PRO A 231 9.79 16.96 -7.11
C PRO A 231 8.66 17.69 -7.85
N GLY A 232 8.98 18.72 -8.65
CA GLY A 232 8.02 19.33 -9.59
C GLY A 232 6.78 19.95 -8.94
N GLY A 233 6.84 20.30 -7.64
CA GLY A 233 5.70 20.79 -6.86
C GLY A 233 4.98 19.72 -6.03
N ALA A 234 5.41 18.44 -6.09
CA ALA A 234 4.83 17.37 -5.30
C ALA A 234 4.84 17.69 -3.79
N GLU A 235 3.67 17.67 -3.17
CA GLU A 235 3.50 17.92 -1.75
C GLU A 235 3.74 16.67 -0.91
N ALA A 236 4.39 16.84 0.24
CA ALA A 236 4.76 15.73 1.10
C ALA A 236 3.58 15.14 1.90
N THR A 237 2.42 15.81 1.99
CA THR A 237 1.33 15.47 2.94
C THR A 237 0.92 13.99 2.89
N ASN A 238 0.68 13.44 1.70
CA ASN A 238 0.19 12.06 1.51
C ASN A 238 1.29 10.98 1.64
N PHE A 239 2.57 11.34 1.85
CA PHE A 239 3.67 10.38 2.06
C PHE A 239 3.72 9.79 3.49
N LEU A 240 2.77 10.13 4.37
CA LEU A 240 2.80 9.87 5.83
C LEU A 240 3.33 8.49 6.25
N HIS A 241 2.90 7.43 5.53
CA HIS A 241 3.23 6.03 5.84
C HIS A 241 4.11 5.32 4.79
N VAL A 242 4.61 6.03 3.77
CA VAL A 242 5.47 5.43 2.74
C VAL A 242 6.94 5.81 3.01
N PRO A 243 7.79 4.84 3.41
CA PRO A 243 9.22 5.08 3.53
C PRO A 243 9.82 5.52 2.19
N LEU A 244 10.45 6.70 2.15
CA LEU A 244 10.99 7.29 0.93
C LEU A 244 12.52 7.42 0.99
N LEU A 245 13.20 6.77 0.04
CA LEU A 245 14.61 7.03 -0.24
C LEU A 245 14.73 8.07 -1.35
N LEU A 246 15.52 9.11 -1.08
CA LEU A 246 15.90 10.14 -2.02
C LEU A 246 17.38 9.93 -2.39
N GLN A 247 17.73 9.96 -3.67
CA GLN A 247 19.12 9.95 -4.11
C GLN A 247 19.36 10.96 -5.22
N VAL A 248 20.49 11.66 -5.18
CA VAL A 248 20.90 12.62 -6.22
C VAL A 248 22.41 12.80 -6.20
N GLY A 249 23.01 13.12 -7.34
CA GLY A 249 24.40 13.52 -7.42
C GLY A 249 24.61 14.95 -6.91
N GLU A 250 25.66 15.19 -6.15
CA GLU A 250 26.05 16.53 -5.67
C GLU A 250 26.18 17.56 -6.80
N TRP A 251 26.63 17.13 -7.98
CA TRP A 251 26.82 17.94 -9.18
C TRP A 251 25.71 17.75 -10.22
N ASP A 252 24.57 17.14 -9.85
CA ASP A 252 23.36 17.15 -10.69
C ASP A 252 22.67 18.53 -10.62
N LYS A 253 23.31 19.48 -11.31
CA LYS A 253 22.92 20.90 -11.34
C LYS A 253 21.76 21.19 -12.29
N ALA A 254 21.47 20.30 -13.23
CA ALA A 254 20.34 20.41 -14.15
C ALA A 254 19.03 20.53 -13.34
N TYR A 255 18.18 21.52 -13.70
CA TYR A 255 16.96 21.86 -12.97
C TYR A 255 17.13 22.04 -11.46
N LYS A 256 18.35 22.37 -10.99
CA LYS A 256 18.71 22.47 -9.56
C LYS A 256 18.40 21.20 -8.74
N ARG A 257 18.35 20.00 -9.36
CA ARG A 257 17.95 18.71 -8.74
C ARG A 257 18.62 18.43 -7.39
N HIS A 258 19.94 18.58 -7.33
CA HIS A 258 20.74 18.49 -6.11
C HIS A 258 20.19 19.36 -4.96
N LEU A 259 19.87 20.64 -5.21
CA LEU A 259 19.31 21.55 -4.19
C LEU A 259 17.87 21.18 -3.80
N VAL A 260 16.97 21.02 -4.78
CA VAL A 260 15.54 20.79 -4.50
C VAL A 260 15.29 19.45 -3.81
N THR A 261 16.12 18.44 -4.06
CA THR A 261 16.06 17.16 -3.35
C THR A 261 16.45 17.32 -1.88
N VAL A 262 17.43 18.15 -1.56
CA VAL A 262 17.79 18.47 -0.17
C VAL A 262 16.72 19.33 0.50
N ASP A 263 16.12 20.26 -0.23
CA ASP A 263 15.03 21.10 0.30
C ASP A 263 13.75 20.27 0.55
N PHE A 264 13.45 19.27 -0.30
CA PHE A 264 12.38 18.29 -0.02
C PHE A 264 12.71 17.38 1.16
N TYR A 265 13.97 16.90 1.27
CA TYR A 265 14.46 16.18 2.46
C TYR A 265 14.29 17.00 3.74
N LYS A 266 14.55 18.31 3.70
CA LYS A 266 14.32 19.26 4.82
C LYS A 266 12.83 19.32 5.21
N THR A 267 11.92 19.32 4.24
CA THR A 267 10.47 19.27 4.48
C THR A 267 10.05 17.96 5.14
N LEU A 268 10.51 16.81 4.64
CA LEU A 268 10.25 15.50 5.28
C LEU A 268 10.81 15.44 6.70
N ARG A 269 12.00 16.01 6.95
CA ARG A 269 12.59 16.07 8.29
C ARG A 269 11.71 16.87 9.25
N LYS A 270 11.26 18.08 8.87
CA LYS A 270 10.31 18.88 9.67
C LYS A 270 9.03 18.11 9.97
N LEU A 271 8.44 17.46 8.95
CA LEU A 271 7.23 16.67 9.12
C LEU A 271 7.44 15.46 10.05
N SER A 272 8.57 14.75 9.94
CA SER A 272 8.89 13.63 10.86
C SER A 272 9.14 14.07 12.31
N GLN A 273 9.53 15.32 12.53
CA GLN A 273 9.67 15.92 13.86
C GLN A 273 8.30 16.29 14.44
N GLN A 274 7.39 16.81 13.61
CA GLN A 274 6.00 17.10 13.99
C GLN A 274 5.15 15.83 14.21
N PHE A 275 5.47 14.76 13.48
CA PHE A 275 4.76 13.47 13.52
C PHE A 275 5.76 12.32 13.80
N PRO A 276 6.21 12.15 15.07
CA PRO A 276 7.22 11.16 15.42
C PRO A 276 6.88 9.74 14.94
N GLY A 277 7.83 9.12 14.25
CA GLY A 277 7.67 7.77 13.67
C GLY A 277 6.97 7.72 12.30
N MET A 278 6.46 8.86 11.80
CA MET A 278 5.86 9.00 10.47
C MET A 278 6.82 9.70 9.49
N TYR A 279 6.46 9.79 8.21
CA TYR A 279 7.31 10.36 7.14
C TYR A 279 8.73 9.78 7.13
N ARG A 280 8.87 8.45 7.25
CA ARG A 280 10.19 7.80 7.32
C ARG A 280 10.96 8.05 6.02
N HIS A 281 12.14 8.66 6.10
CA HIS A 281 12.86 9.10 4.91
C HIS A 281 14.37 8.96 5.08
N GLN A 282 15.09 8.89 3.96
CA GLN A 282 16.55 8.94 3.91
C GLN A 282 17.00 9.65 2.64
N LEU A 283 18.14 10.34 2.68
CA LEU A 283 18.78 10.95 1.52
C LEU A 283 20.22 10.42 1.37
N PHE A 284 20.57 10.00 0.16
CA PHE A 284 21.94 9.82 -0.29
C PHE A 284 22.28 10.90 -1.33
N LEU A 285 22.99 11.93 -0.88
CA LEU A 285 23.60 12.94 -1.75
C LEU A 285 24.99 12.43 -2.15
N HIS A 286 25.12 11.90 -3.36
CA HIS A 286 26.34 11.23 -3.84
C HIS A 286 27.44 12.25 -4.13
N ALA A 287 28.51 12.21 -3.35
CA ALA A 287 29.57 13.22 -3.38
C ALA A 287 30.34 13.16 -4.70
N ARG A 288 30.61 14.32 -5.30
CA ARG A 288 31.32 14.47 -6.59
C ARG A 288 30.70 13.66 -7.74
N ARG A 289 29.39 13.39 -7.71
CA ARG A 289 28.65 12.71 -8.78
C ARG A 289 27.72 13.68 -9.51
N TYR A 290 27.66 13.55 -10.83
CA TYR A 290 26.67 14.20 -11.69
C TYR A 290 25.34 13.41 -11.68
N HIS A 291 24.52 13.58 -12.72
CA HIS A 291 23.23 12.90 -12.88
C HIS A 291 23.32 11.37 -12.72
N ASN A 292 24.41 10.74 -13.16
CA ASN A 292 24.64 9.30 -13.03
C ASN A 292 25.47 8.95 -11.77
N PHE A 293 24.94 8.04 -10.95
CA PHE A 293 25.57 7.46 -9.77
C PHE A 293 25.09 6.00 -9.59
N LEU A 294 25.70 5.26 -8.66
CA LEU A 294 25.37 3.85 -8.41
C LEU A 294 24.37 3.72 -7.25
N ASP A 295 23.09 3.75 -7.59
CA ASP A 295 21.97 3.39 -6.70
C ASP A 295 21.53 1.92 -6.86
N ASN A 296 22.14 1.18 -7.78
CA ASN A 296 21.69 -0.13 -8.21
C ASN A 296 22.83 -1.18 -8.28
N ASP A 297 24.01 -0.89 -7.71
CA ASP A 297 25.20 -1.74 -7.85
C ASP A 297 24.94 -3.18 -7.36
N PRO A 298 24.95 -4.19 -8.24
CA PRO A 298 24.68 -5.56 -7.85
C PRO A 298 25.76 -6.12 -6.91
N LYS A 299 26.98 -5.54 -6.91
CA LYS A 299 28.07 -5.90 -6.00
C LYS A 299 27.99 -5.23 -4.61
N ARG A 300 27.01 -4.34 -4.37
CA ARG A 300 26.81 -3.64 -3.08
C ARG A 300 28.04 -2.87 -2.57
N ARG A 301 28.91 -2.41 -3.49
CA ARG A 301 30.06 -1.59 -3.12
C ARG A 301 29.56 -0.28 -2.51
N SER A 302 30.14 0.11 -1.38
CA SER A 302 29.77 1.36 -0.73
C SER A 302 30.09 2.55 -1.62
N GLN A 303 29.15 3.48 -1.75
CA GLN A 303 29.32 4.75 -2.43
C GLN A 303 29.68 5.85 -1.42
N VAL A 304 30.40 6.86 -1.88
CA VAL A 304 30.75 8.05 -1.09
C VAL A 304 29.60 9.05 -1.17
N VAL A 305 29.02 9.39 -0.02
CA VAL A 305 27.92 10.34 0.10
C VAL A 305 28.26 11.44 1.10
N ILE A 306 27.65 12.61 0.93
CA ILE A 306 27.73 13.73 1.88
C ILE A 306 27.13 13.31 3.23
N GLN A 307 27.85 13.59 4.33
CA GLN A 307 27.46 13.16 5.68
C GLN A 307 26.23 13.91 6.22
N ASP A 308 26.15 15.23 6.01
CA ASP A 308 25.00 16.05 6.39
C ASP A 308 24.55 16.92 5.21
N PRO A 309 23.56 16.45 4.41
CA PRO A 309 23.00 17.22 3.31
C PRO A 309 22.44 18.61 3.72
N LEU A 310 21.93 18.79 4.94
CA LEU A 310 21.38 20.08 5.37
C LEU A 310 22.46 21.10 5.74
N SER A 311 23.64 20.64 6.16
CA SER A 311 24.81 21.51 6.32
C SER A 311 25.48 21.78 4.97
N TRP A 312 25.55 20.79 4.08
CA TRP A 312 25.95 21.00 2.67
C TRP A 312 25.10 22.05 1.97
N ARG A 313 23.78 22.06 2.19
CA ARG A 313 22.85 23.03 1.60
C ARG A 313 23.10 24.49 2.02
N ARG A 314 23.83 24.68 3.13
CA ARG A 314 24.22 25.98 3.70
C ARG A 314 25.65 26.37 3.32
N SER A 315 26.59 25.42 3.34
CA SER A 315 28.02 25.68 3.12
C SER A 315 28.70 24.53 2.37
N PRO A 316 28.53 24.41 1.03
CA PRO A 316 28.98 23.23 0.28
C PRO A 316 30.49 22.93 0.30
N GLN A 317 31.33 23.91 0.64
CA GLN A 317 32.79 23.83 0.46
C GLN A 317 33.53 23.01 1.55
N GLN A 318 32.93 22.80 2.73
CA GLN A 318 33.60 22.18 3.90
C GLN A 318 32.93 20.86 4.33
N GLN A 319 32.59 20.01 3.36
CA GLN A 319 31.65 18.91 3.58
C GLN A 319 32.34 17.57 3.84
N LYS A 320 32.06 16.99 5.02
CA LYS A 320 32.47 15.63 5.38
C LYS A 320 31.69 14.62 4.54
N THR A 321 32.36 13.55 4.14
CA THR A 321 31.77 12.43 3.40
C THR A 321 31.83 11.15 4.23
N LEU A 322 31.01 10.17 3.87
CA LEU A 322 31.03 8.84 4.45
C LEU A 322 30.63 7.79 3.41
N THR A 323 30.99 6.53 3.66
CA THR A 323 30.70 5.41 2.76
C THR A 323 29.44 4.66 3.19
N ARG A 324 28.54 4.37 2.25
CA ARG A 324 27.27 3.64 2.50
C ARG A 324 26.91 2.72 1.34
N ASN A 325 26.25 1.59 1.63
CA ASN A 325 25.48 0.88 0.61
C ASN A 325 24.23 1.71 0.25
N THR A 326 24.24 2.29 -0.95
CA THR A 326 23.17 3.12 -1.53
C THR A 326 22.20 2.34 -2.41
N ASN A 327 22.30 1.01 -2.44
CA ASN A 327 21.48 0.16 -3.29
C ASN A 327 19.99 0.30 -2.94
N ALA A 328 19.22 0.84 -3.88
CA ALA A 328 17.81 1.18 -3.73
C ALA A 328 16.95 -0.07 -3.48
N VAL A 329 17.24 -1.18 -4.16
CA VAL A 329 16.53 -2.46 -3.97
C VAL A 329 16.79 -3.01 -2.57
N ASP A 330 18.04 -2.98 -2.11
CA ASP A 330 18.40 -3.37 -0.73
C ASP A 330 17.80 -2.42 0.32
N TRP A 331 17.43 -1.19 -0.05
CA TRP A 331 16.77 -0.25 0.85
C TRP A 331 15.26 -0.49 0.94
N VAL A 332 14.54 -0.46 -0.19
CA VAL A 332 13.07 -0.59 -0.20
C VAL A 332 12.63 -1.96 0.32
N SER A 333 13.38 -3.03 0.03
CA SER A 333 13.03 -4.40 0.40
C SER A 333 13.03 -4.70 1.91
N ARG A 334 13.59 -3.79 2.74
CA ARG A 334 13.54 -3.86 4.21
C ARG A 334 12.15 -3.56 4.78
N TYR A 335 11.29 -2.94 3.98
CA TYR A 335 10.00 -2.43 4.43
C TYR A 335 8.85 -3.36 4.06
N LYS A 336 7.81 -3.32 4.88
CA LYS A 336 6.48 -3.83 4.59
C LYS A 336 5.48 -2.71 4.78
N ARG A 337 4.49 -2.61 3.88
CA ARG A 337 3.37 -1.68 4.01
C ARG A 337 2.63 -1.98 5.30
N ASN A 338 2.27 -0.95 6.06
CA ASN A 338 1.21 -1.05 7.05
C ASN A 338 -0.13 -0.69 6.39
N PRO A 339 -1.02 -1.65 6.08
CA PRO A 339 -2.32 -1.34 5.48
C PRO A 339 -3.30 -0.68 6.46
N TYR A 340 -3.05 -0.75 7.78
CA TYR A 340 -3.94 -0.23 8.82
C TYR A 340 -3.17 0.69 9.80
N PRO A 341 -2.64 1.84 9.33
CA PRO A 341 -2.01 2.81 10.22
C PRO A 341 -3.02 3.38 11.22
N LYS A 342 -2.58 3.80 12.41
CA LYS A 342 -3.49 4.32 13.44
C LYS A 342 -3.89 5.79 13.23
N GLU A 343 -3.25 6.47 12.29
CA GLU A 343 -3.44 7.90 12.03
C GLU A 343 -3.22 8.15 10.54
N LEU A 344 -4.05 8.98 9.93
CA LEU A 344 -3.99 9.32 8.52
C LEU A 344 -4.11 10.82 8.34
N ARG A 345 -3.28 11.35 7.44
CA ARG A 345 -3.41 12.67 6.82
C ARG A 345 -3.61 12.42 5.33
N TRP A 346 -4.63 13.03 4.76
CA TRP A 346 -4.97 12.91 3.36
C TRP A 346 -5.38 14.27 2.82
N ASP A 347 -4.52 14.87 2.03
CA ASP A 347 -4.92 15.98 1.16
C ASP A 347 -5.51 15.41 -0.13
N ILE A 348 -6.82 15.50 -0.24
CA ILE A 348 -7.58 15.02 -1.39
C ILE A 348 -7.45 15.95 -2.61
N ARG A 349 -7.04 17.20 -2.42
CA ARG A 349 -6.88 18.17 -3.53
C ARG A 349 -5.72 17.81 -4.45
N LEU A 350 -4.75 17.05 -3.92
CA LEU A 350 -3.66 16.46 -4.70
C LEU A 350 -4.16 15.32 -5.60
N GLN A 351 -5.24 14.63 -5.18
CA GLN A 351 -5.64 13.36 -5.73
C GLN A 351 -6.16 13.47 -7.18
N GLN A 352 -5.59 12.64 -8.05
CA GLN A 352 -5.97 12.47 -9.45
C GLN A 352 -7.05 11.39 -9.60
N ASP A 353 -7.85 11.45 -10.67
CA ASP A 353 -8.91 10.45 -10.89
C ASP A 353 -8.32 9.05 -11.15
N ARG A 354 -8.69 8.11 -10.27
CA ARG A 354 -8.33 6.68 -10.34
C ARG A 354 -9.55 5.79 -10.59
N SER A 355 -10.72 6.36 -10.86
CA SER A 355 -11.97 5.62 -11.08
C SER A 355 -11.95 4.75 -12.34
N GLY A 356 -11.06 5.06 -13.29
CA GLY A 356 -10.97 4.35 -14.56
C GLY A 356 -12.20 4.59 -15.44
N LYS A 357 -12.79 5.79 -15.36
CA LYS A 357 -13.88 6.26 -16.21
C LYS A 357 -13.36 6.98 -17.46
N ILE A 358 -14.06 6.86 -18.58
CA ILE A 358 -13.86 7.65 -19.79
C ILE A 358 -15.20 8.32 -20.10
N HIS A 359 -15.23 9.65 -20.21
CA HIS A 359 -16.45 10.45 -20.38
C HIS A 359 -17.59 10.04 -19.40
N GLY A 360 -17.24 9.80 -18.13
CA GLY A 360 -18.18 9.37 -17.08
C GLY A 360 -18.52 7.86 -17.07
N GLN A 361 -18.30 7.15 -18.18
CA GLN A 361 -18.58 5.70 -18.31
C GLN A 361 -17.43 4.85 -17.75
N ARG A 362 -17.74 3.69 -17.14
CA ARG A 362 -16.74 2.80 -16.52
C ARG A 362 -15.99 1.99 -17.58
N ALA A 363 -14.69 2.24 -17.75
CA ALA A 363 -13.85 1.55 -18.73
C ALA A 363 -13.00 0.42 -18.13
N LEU A 364 -12.32 0.66 -17.00
CA LEU A 364 -11.42 -0.33 -16.39
C LEU A 364 -12.13 -1.22 -15.33
N TRP A 365 -12.95 -0.63 -14.47
CA TRP A 365 -13.62 -1.37 -13.38
C TRP A 365 -15.11 -1.09 -13.34
N LEU A 366 -15.91 -2.14 -13.17
CA LEU A 366 -17.36 -2.05 -13.11
C LEU A 366 -17.90 -1.61 -11.74
N TYR A 367 -17.07 -1.40 -10.71
CA TYR A 367 -17.50 -0.95 -9.39
C TYR A 367 -17.44 0.59 -9.27
N LYS A 368 -18.51 1.24 -8.78
CA LYS A 368 -18.63 2.72 -8.80
C LYS A 368 -17.56 3.46 -8.01
N HIS A 369 -17.22 2.94 -6.84
CA HIS A 369 -16.40 3.64 -5.85
C HIS A 369 -14.91 3.28 -5.97
N LYS A 370 -14.47 2.91 -7.18
CA LYS A 370 -13.06 2.67 -7.49
C LYS A 370 -12.28 3.99 -7.35
N GLY A 371 -11.14 3.95 -6.68
CA GLY A 371 -10.23 5.10 -6.58
C GLY A 371 -10.60 6.16 -5.53
N SER A 372 -11.78 6.09 -4.90
CA SER A 372 -12.24 7.07 -3.90
C SER A 372 -11.63 6.94 -2.50
N ALA A 373 -10.79 5.93 -2.28
CA ALA A 373 -10.24 5.60 -0.96
C ALA A 373 -8.72 5.81 -0.84
N PHE A 374 -8.31 6.14 0.38
CA PHE A 374 -6.94 6.34 0.84
C PHE A 374 -6.76 5.65 2.19
N TYR A 375 -6.13 4.47 2.20
CA TYR A 375 -6.12 3.57 3.36
C TYR A 375 -7.55 3.30 3.86
N TRP A 376 -7.89 3.59 5.12
CA TRP A 376 -9.23 3.38 5.69
C TRP A 376 -10.10 4.65 5.66
N LEU A 377 -9.70 5.67 4.91
CA LEU A 377 -10.56 6.81 4.56
C LEU A 377 -11.10 6.63 3.14
N ASP A 378 -12.33 7.08 2.92
CA ASP A 378 -13.04 6.99 1.65
C ASP A 378 -13.94 8.23 1.48
N THR A 379 -14.16 8.67 0.24
CA THR A 379 -15.25 9.61 -0.07
C THR A 379 -16.54 8.92 -0.49
N ASP A 380 -16.59 7.60 -0.64
CA ASP A 380 -17.71 6.85 -1.24
C ASP A 380 -18.08 7.40 -2.64
N GLY A 381 -17.10 7.94 -3.37
CA GLY A 381 -17.32 8.60 -4.66
C GLY A 381 -18.05 9.95 -4.58
N TYR A 382 -18.17 10.54 -3.39
CA TYR A 382 -18.71 11.88 -3.15
C TYR A 382 -17.75 12.98 -3.61
N ASP A 383 -18.28 14.18 -3.84
CA ASP A 383 -17.59 15.28 -4.49
C ASP A 383 -16.40 15.81 -3.67
N SER A 384 -15.24 15.95 -4.31
CA SER A 384 -14.01 16.48 -3.68
C SER A 384 -14.18 17.91 -3.14
N ARG A 385 -15.11 18.69 -3.70
CA ARG A 385 -15.48 20.03 -3.22
C ARG A 385 -16.08 20.02 -1.80
N LEU A 386 -16.71 18.92 -1.39
CA LEU A 386 -17.30 18.74 -0.05
C LEU A 386 -16.31 18.13 0.96
N THR A 387 -15.14 17.73 0.49
CA THR A 387 -14.00 17.34 1.33
C THR A 387 -12.96 18.46 1.48
N GLY A 388 -12.87 19.38 0.50
CA GLY A 388 -12.38 20.77 0.58
C GLY A 388 -10.90 21.03 0.93
N GLU A 389 -10.27 20.15 1.70
CA GLU A 389 -9.03 20.41 2.44
C GLU A 389 -8.42 19.10 2.96
N GLU A 390 -7.26 19.21 3.63
CA GLU A 390 -6.63 18.07 4.29
C GLU A 390 -7.55 17.44 5.36
N ILE A 391 -7.77 16.13 5.23
CA ILE A 391 -8.42 15.29 6.23
C ILE A 391 -7.37 14.70 7.17
N HIS A 392 -7.56 14.83 8.48
CA HIS A 392 -6.67 14.29 9.51
C HIS A 392 -7.46 13.51 10.56
N VAL A 393 -7.30 12.19 10.59
CA VAL A 393 -8.02 11.28 11.51
C VAL A 393 -7.05 10.37 12.26
N ARG A 394 -7.29 10.16 13.56
CA ARG A 394 -6.57 9.21 14.42
C ARG A 394 -7.54 8.25 15.09
N LEU A 395 -7.14 6.97 15.18
CA LEU A 395 -7.87 5.89 15.84
C LEU A 395 -7.16 5.52 17.16
N ASP A 396 -7.91 5.42 18.25
CA ASP A 396 -7.44 4.93 19.55
C ASP A 396 -8.24 3.69 19.96
N LYS A 397 -7.69 2.51 19.61
CA LYS A 397 -8.28 1.22 19.97
C LYS A 397 -8.46 1.02 21.47
N LYS A 398 -7.55 1.55 22.32
CA LYS A 398 -7.63 1.37 23.78
C LYS A 398 -8.87 2.06 24.37
N ARG A 399 -9.32 3.14 23.75
CA ARG A 399 -10.49 3.94 24.17
C ARG A 399 -11.69 3.81 23.22
N ASN A 400 -11.64 2.83 22.33
CA ASN A 400 -12.58 2.61 21.22
C ASN A 400 -13.02 3.89 20.49
N ARG A 401 -12.04 4.70 20.05
CA ARG A 401 -12.28 6.10 19.69
C ARG A 401 -11.77 6.45 18.30
N ILE A 402 -12.57 7.21 17.55
CA ILE A 402 -12.20 7.93 16.34
C ILE A 402 -12.00 9.40 16.73
N ILE A 403 -10.93 10.02 16.25
CA ILE A 403 -10.61 11.43 16.51
C ILE A 403 -10.35 12.10 15.15
N VAL A 404 -11.31 12.88 14.69
CA VAL A 404 -11.20 13.71 13.49
C VAL A 404 -10.62 15.06 13.92
N LYS A 405 -9.32 15.24 13.68
CA LYS A 405 -8.60 16.49 13.96
C LYS A 405 -8.91 17.56 12.92
N LYS A 406 -9.11 17.15 11.66
CA LYS A 406 -9.44 18.02 10.54
C LYS A 406 -10.28 17.27 9.50
N ALA A 407 -11.36 17.89 9.04
CA ALA A 407 -12.21 17.47 7.91
C ALA A 407 -13.18 18.62 7.58
N HIS A 408 -13.62 18.72 6.33
CA HIS A 408 -14.48 19.81 5.87
C HIS A 408 -15.97 19.61 6.25
N SER A 409 -16.71 18.85 5.44
CA SER A 409 -18.14 18.57 5.67
C SER A 409 -18.56 17.13 5.35
N TYR A 410 -17.68 16.29 4.77
CA TYR A 410 -17.94 14.88 4.52
C TYR A 410 -16.68 14.02 4.67
N ILE A 411 -16.81 12.82 5.26
CA ILE A 411 -15.79 11.77 5.28
C ILE A 411 -16.43 10.41 5.56
N ARG A 412 -16.07 9.37 4.80
CA ARG A 412 -16.38 7.98 5.15
C ARG A 412 -15.15 7.31 5.75
N ILE A 413 -15.35 6.62 6.87
CA ILE A 413 -14.30 5.91 7.61
C ILE A 413 -14.62 4.42 7.55
N LEU A 414 -13.71 3.64 6.99
CA LEU A 414 -13.79 2.19 6.90
C LEU A 414 -13.23 1.56 8.18
N LEU A 415 -13.94 0.58 8.74
CA LEU A 415 -13.72 0.06 10.09
C LEU A 415 -13.44 -1.44 10.08
N ARG A 416 -12.60 -1.89 11.01
CA ARG A 416 -12.27 -3.30 11.23
C ARG A 416 -11.81 -3.56 12.66
N ASP A 417 -11.97 -4.80 13.12
CA ASP A 417 -11.65 -5.22 14.50
C ASP A 417 -10.17 -5.04 14.87
N GLU A 418 -9.25 -5.00 13.90
CA GLU A 418 -7.84 -4.73 14.18
C GLU A 418 -7.59 -3.27 14.58
N LEU A 419 -8.43 -2.32 14.13
CA LEU A 419 -8.31 -0.88 14.38
C LEU A 419 -9.14 -0.39 15.59
N LEU A 420 -10.33 -0.93 15.79
CA LEU A 420 -11.27 -0.59 16.88
C LEU A 420 -11.94 -1.87 17.40
N ASP A 421 -12.61 -1.81 18.56
CA ASP A 421 -13.44 -2.90 19.07
C ASP A 421 -14.89 -2.73 18.57
N LEU A 422 -15.23 -3.44 17.49
CA LEU A 422 -16.55 -3.33 16.86
C LEU A 422 -17.66 -4.07 17.65
N SER A 423 -17.35 -4.68 18.81
CA SER A 423 -18.37 -5.22 19.72
C SER A 423 -18.91 -4.19 20.70
N LYS A 424 -18.26 -3.03 20.83
CA LYS A 424 -18.58 -1.97 21.79
C LYS A 424 -19.05 -0.70 21.09
N GLN A 425 -19.64 0.21 21.87
CA GLN A 425 -19.90 1.57 21.39
C GLN A 425 -18.57 2.25 21.00
N ILE A 426 -18.57 2.94 19.86
CA ILE A 426 -17.43 3.71 19.36
C ILE A 426 -17.73 5.19 19.62
N HIS A 427 -16.71 5.90 20.12
CA HIS A 427 -16.78 7.35 20.41
C HIS A 427 -16.08 8.14 19.31
N ILE A 428 -16.76 9.09 18.68
CA ILE A 428 -16.22 9.90 17.58
C ILE A 428 -16.09 11.35 18.04
N HIS A 429 -14.86 11.80 18.21
CA HIS A 429 -14.54 13.21 18.52
C HIS A 429 -14.33 13.97 17.22
N VAL A 430 -15.19 14.93 16.91
CA VAL A 430 -15.16 15.69 15.65
C VAL A 430 -15.76 17.09 15.86
N GLY A 431 -15.05 18.14 15.44
CA GLY A 431 -15.57 19.52 15.49
C GLY A 431 -16.10 19.97 16.86
N GLY A 432 -15.39 19.61 17.94
CA GLY A 432 -15.80 19.87 19.33
C GLY A 432 -16.91 18.96 19.89
N GLN A 433 -17.52 18.11 19.05
CA GLN A 433 -18.60 17.20 19.41
C GLN A 433 -18.06 15.80 19.73
N VAL A 434 -18.81 15.04 20.54
CA VAL A 434 -18.62 13.60 20.74
C VAL A 434 -19.88 12.89 20.28
N LEU A 435 -19.77 12.11 19.20
CA LEU A 435 -20.84 11.27 18.68
C LEU A 435 -20.63 9.83 19.16
N HIS A 436 -21.72 9.11 19.42
CA HIS A 436 -21.70 7.75 19.93
C HIS A 436 -22.40 6.83 18.92
N ILE A 437 -21.70 5.81 18.42
CA ILE A 437 -22.26 4.87 17.44
C ILE A 437 -22.07 3.41 17.87
N ARG A 438 -22.89 2.53 17.31
CA ARG A 438 -22.61 1.10 17.17
C ARG A 438 -22.60 0.77 15.67
N VAL A 439 -21.81 -0.22 15.28
CA VAL A 439 -21.71 -0.72 13.91
C VAL A 439 -21.85 -2.22 13.91
N ASN A 440 -22.41 -2.80 12.85
CA ASN A 440 -22.44 -4.24 12.65
C ASN A 440 -21.36 -4.67 11.66
N ARG A 441 -20.89 -5.93 11.77
CA ARG A 441 -19.97 -6.50 10.79
C ARG A 441 -20.76 -7.01 9.59
N SER A 442 -20.44 -6.49 8.42
CA SER A 442 -21.16 -6.64 7.17
C SER A 442 -20.32 -7.41 6.13
N LEU A 443 -20.93 -8.45 5.54
CA LEU A 443 -20.39 -9.10 4.35
C LEU A 443 -20.31 -8.12 3.16
N ARG A 444 -21.34 -7.28 3.00
CA ARG A 444 -21.40 -6.25 1.95
C ARG A 444 -20.23 -5.27 2.03
N GLU A 445 -19.82 -4.81 3.22
CA GLU A 445 -18.65 -3.94 3.36
C GLU A 445 -17.33 -4.67 3.04
N LEU A 446 -17.18 -5.94 3.42
CA LEU A 446 -16.01 -6.74 3.01
C LEU A 446 -15.91 -6.91 1.49
N VAL A 447 -17.05 -7.09 0.80
CA VAL A 447 -17.06 -7.20 -0.67
C VAL A 447 -16.86 -5.83 -1.33
N LYS A 448 -17.46 -4.76 -0.82
CA LYS A 448 -17.26 -3.39 -1.32
C LYS A 448 -15.78 -2.97 -1.24
N SER A 449 -15.15 -3.12 -0.08
CA SER A 449 -13.72 -2.79 0.12
C SER A 449 -12.81 -3.65 -0.77
N LEU A 450 -13.12 -4.94 -0.93
CA LEU A 450 -12.39 -5.80 -1.87
C LEU A 450 -12.54 -5.36 -3.34
N LEU A 451 -13.74 -4.97 -3.80
CA LEU A 451 -13.95 -4.50 -5.17
C LEU A 451 -13.33 -3.11 -5.42
N GLN A 452 -13.35 -2.24 -4.41
CA GLN A 452 -12.69 -0.94 -4.42
C GLN A 452 -11.18 -1.08 -4.63
N ARG A 453 -10.54 -2.07 -4.00
CA ARG A 453 -9.08 -2.17 -3.95
C ARG A 453 -8.43 -3.31 -4.73
N GLY A 454 -9.03 -4.48 -4.76
CA GLY A 454 -8.45 -5.69 -5.33
C GLY A 454 -7.20 -6.19 -4.58
N ASP A 455 -7.20 -6.08 -3.25
CA ASP A 455 -6.03 -6.33 -2.39
C ASP A 455 -6.47 -7.14 -1.15
N PRO A 456 -5.88 -8.31 -0.85
CA PRO A 456 -6.30 -9.14 0.28
C PRO A 456 -5.89 -8.60 1.65
N SER A 457 -5.07 -7.54 1.69
CA SER A 457 -4.80 -6.74 2.88
C SER A 457 -5.63 -5.45 2.92
N TYR A 458 -6.73 -5.40 2.15
CA TYR A 458 -7.68 -4.30 2.17
C TYR A 458 -9.10 -4.84 2.28
N PHE A 459 -9.50 -5.08 3.54
CA PHE A 459 -10.81 -5.57 3.91
C PHE A 459 -11.30 -4.74 5.10
N PHE A 460 -12.55 -4.31 5.05
CA PHE A 460 -13.21 -3.60 6.13
C PHE A 460 -14.62 -4.15 6.28
N GLU A 461 -14.94 -4.61 7.48
CA GLU A 461 -16.23 -5.24 7.80
C GLU A 461 -17.28 -4.25 8.28
N ALA A 462 -16.96 -2.98 8.48
CA ALA A 462 -17.94 -1.95 8.81
C ALA A 462 -17.51 -0.59 8.25
N SER A 463 -18.38 0.42 8.30
CA SER A 463 -18.02 1.80 8.05
C SER A 463 -18.89 2.79 8.86
N VAL A 464 -18.46 4.04 8.91
CA VAL A 464 -19.28 5.17 9.33
C VAL A 464 -19.10 6.32 8.34
N ILE A 465 -20.20 6.94 7.93
CA ILE A 465 -20.20 8.22 7.21
C ILE A 465 -20.36 9.31 8.25
N LEU A 466 -19.42 10.27 8.27
CA LEU A 466 -19.54 11.51 9.01
C LEU A 466 -19.82 12.64 8.02
N PHE A 467 -20.83 13.44 8.30
CA PHE A 467 -21.18 14.59 7.47
C PHE A 467 -21.65 15.76 8.32
N ARG A 468 -21.59 16.97 7.77
CA ARG A 468 -21.98 18.20 8.44
C ARG A 468 -23.34 18.67 7.92
N ASP A 469 -24.35 18.67 8.80
CA ASP A 469 -25.68 19.21 8.53
C ASP A 469 -25.97 20.38 9.48
N LYS A 470 -26.48 21.49 8.93
CA LYS A 470 -26.77 22.75 9.66
C LYS A 470 -25.67 23.14 10.67
N GLY A 471 -24.42 23.01 10.24
CA GLY A 471 -23.23 23.33 11.04
C GLY A 471 -22.77 22.27 12.05
N ARG A 472 -23.59 21.26 12.37
CA ARG A 472 -23.30 20.17 13.32
C ARG A 472 -22.83 18.90 12.60
N TRP A 473 -22.08 18.04 13.29
CA TRP A 473 -21.64 16.77 12.74
C TRP A 473 -22.64 15.67 13.07
N GLN A 474 -22.92 14.82 12.08
CA GLN A 474 -23.79 13.66 12.17
C GLN A 474 -23.00 12.40 11.78
N ALA A 475 -23.44 11.24 12.27
CA ALA A 475 -22.80 9.94 12.00
C ALA A 475 -23.83 8.90 11.56
N ILE A 476 -23.64 8.31 10.38
CA ILE A 476 -24.43 7.18 9.87
C ILE A 476 -23.52 5.93 9.85
N PRO A 477 -23.70 4.98 10.78
CA PRO A 477 -23.05 3.67 10.70
C PRO A 477 -23.63 2.84 9.56
N SER A 478 -22.84 1.89 9.05
CA SER A 478 -23.28 0.85 8.10
C SER A 478 -24.03 -0.30 8.77
#